data_AF-A0A6P6A8V6-F1
#
_entry.id   AF-A0A6P6A8V6-F1
#
_cell.length_a   1.000
_cell.length_b   1.000
_cell.length_c   1.000
_cell.angle_alpha   90.00
_cell.angle_beta   90.00
_cell.angle_gamma   90.00
#
_symmetry.space_group_name_H-M   'P 1'
#
loop_
_entity.id
_entity.type
_entity.pdbx_description
1 polymer ?
#
loop_
_entity_poly.entity_id
_entity_poly.type
_entity_poly.pdbx_seq_one_letter_code
_entity_poly.pdbx_strand_id
1 'polypeptide(L)'
;MEPKSNKTLLVFLVWCIILFNPAQAICVPRNRSDAVPSSFASSLKLQPPPSHVYTPISQPPPSPPAPRTTSAPVPPTPPKSQSSASSPRASKASTSLPSTSSASAPVPPMPPQETPDSSPDLSSLKSKLPTIQISLPIVSLNSGAGSKIVSDPEIKSLCGKTDQPALCLATISPFFNGKTDLASVIGMLIKAGIEQTKQAIATAAKMATDPKYSNPKTLSKLNDCKEIYDDALDNMQEAIEAIPLKDVGTIETMISAAISDYGTCDDGFTGQPNPIPEGVSPMAKINENLMNIAGVILALTKMMP
;
A
#
# COMPACT_ATOMS: atom_id res chain seq x y z
N MET A 1 -21.18 -39.27 -5.81
CA MET A 1 -20.04 -38.36 -5.60
C MET A 1 -19.20 -38.32 -6.85
N GLU A 2 -19.27 -37.26 -7.66
CA GLU A 2 -18.28 -36.99 -8.70
C GLU A 2 -17.17 -36.10 -8.14
N PRO A 3 -15.87 -36.36 -8.42
CA PRO A 3 -14.79 -35.51 -8.00
C PRO A 3 -14.55 -34.39 -9.03
N LYS A 4 -15.03 -33.19 -8.74
CA LYS A 4 -14.62 -31.96 -9.45
C LYS A 4 -13.92 -31.02 -8.48
N SER A 5 -12.59 -31.11 -8.38
CA SER A 5 -11.72 -29.96 -8.11
C SER A 5 -10.26 -30.40 -8.16
N ASN A 6 -9.65 -30.33 -9.35
CA ASN A 6 -8.19 -30.46 -9.51
C ASN A 6 -7.64 -29.44 -10.52
N LYS A 7 -8.43 -29.04 -11.52
CA LYS A 7 -8.04 -28.05 -12.53
C LYS A 7 -7.88 -26.64 -11.95
N THR A 8 -8.75 -26.20 -11.03
CA THR A 8 -8.67 -24.86 -10.43
C THR A 8 -7.46 -24.70 -9.52
N LEU A 9 -7.12 -25.75 -8.77
CA LEU A 9 -5.93 -25.76 -7.90
C LEU A 9 -4.63 -25.74 -8.72
N LEU A 10 -4.61 -26.42 -9.87
CA LEU A 10 -3.44 -26.43 -10.75
C LEU A 10 -3.19 -25.07 -11.41
N VAL A 11 -4.27 -24.35 -11.77
CA VAL A 11 -4.16 -22.98 -12.31
C VAL A 11 -3.65 -22.01 -11.24
N PHE A 12 -4.14 -22.11 -10.00
CA PHE A 12 -3.64 -21.31 -8.87
C PHE A 12 -2.17 -21.57 -8.57
N LEU A 13 -1.74 -22.84 -8.54
CA LEU A 13 -0.34 -23.20 -8.29
C LEU A 13 0.61 -22.71 -9.39
N VAL A 14 0.18 -22.77 -10.66
CA VAL A 14 0.98 -22.26 -11.79
C VAL A 14 1.10 -20.74 -11.75
N TRP A 15 0.04 -20.02 -11.35
CA TRP A 15 0.08 -18.56 -11.24
C TRP A 15 0.96 -18.09 -10.07
N CYS A 16 0.92 -18.78 -8.92
CA CYS A 16 1.80 -18.48 -7.79
C CYS A 16 3.30 -18.63 -8.14
N ILE A 17 3.68 -19.62 -8.95
CA ILE A 17 5.09 -19.84 -9.34
C ILE A 17 5.59 -18.74 -10.30
N ILE A 18 4.70 -18.11 -11.08
CA ILE A 18 5.08 -17.05 -12.02
C ILE A 18 5.23 -15.70 -11.29
N LEU A 19 4.46 -15.46 -10.22
CA LEU A 19 4.52 -14.21 -9.44
C LEU A 19 5.55 -14.24 -8.30
N PHE A 20 5.89 -15.41 -7.75
CA PHE A 20 6.91 -15.58 -6.70
C PHE A 20 8.26 -16.08 -7.24
N ASN A 21 8.75 -15.51 -8.34
CA ASN A 21 10.14 -15.68 -8.75
C ASN A 21 10.97 -14.48 -8.26
N PRO A 22 11.65 -14.56 -7.10
CA PRO A 22 12.60 -13.54 -6.73
C PRO A 22 13.79 -13.66 -7.68
N ALA A 23 13.98 -12.66 -8.54
CA ALA A 23 15.22 -12.49 -9.27
C ALA A 23 16.36 -12.35 -8.23
N GLN A 24 17.16 -13.40 -8.06
CA GLN A 24 18.36 -13.38 -7.22
C GLN A 24 19.39 -12.47 -7.89
N ALA A 25 19.49 -11.23 -7.40
CA ALA A 25 20.61 -10.36 -7.73
C ALA A 25 21.86 -10.87 -6.99
N ILE A 26 22.78 -11.47 -7.75
CA ILE A 26 24.09 -11.91 -7.25
C ILE A 26 24.96 -10.66 -7.07
N CYS A 27 25.07 -10.17 -5.84
CA CYS A 27 26.05 -9.16 -5.47
C CYS A 27 27.42 -9.84 -5.26
N VAL A 28 28.38 -9.58 -6.15
CA VAL A 28 29.78 -10.00 -6.01
C VAL A 28 30.54 -9.01 -5.12
N PRO A 29 31.19 -9.43 -4.02
CA PRO A 29 32.05 -8.53 -3.24
C PRO A 29 33.35 -8.25 -3.99
N ARG A 30 33.71 -6.98 -4.14
CA ARG A 30 35.01 -6.56 -4.67
C ARG A 30 36.04 -6.65 -3.55
N ASN A 31 36.86 -7.69 -3.60
CA ASN A 31 38.02 -7.91 -2.73
C ASN A 31 38.99 -6.72 -2.80
N ARG A 32 39.31 -6.10 -1.67
CA ARG A 32 40.42 -5.16 -1.52
C ARG A 32 41.33 -5.67 -0.42
N SER A 33 42.34 -6.43 -0.83
CA SER A 33 43.51 -6.73 -0.01
C SER A 33 44.49 -5.58 -0.20
N ASP A 34 44.89 -4.91 0.89
CA ASP A 34 46.18 -4.25 1.02
C ASP A 34 46.60 -4.25 2.50
N ALA A 35 47.89 -4.45 2.70
CA ALA A 35 48.53 -4.94 3.91
C ALA A 35 48.95 -3.87 4.94
N VAL A 36 48.91 -4.32 6.21
CA VAL A 36 49.68 -4.05 7.47
C VAL A 36 51.09 -3.44 7.25
N PRO A 37 51.79 -2.69 8.16
CA PRO A 37 51.93 -2.89 9.64
C PRO A 37 52.00 -1.58 10.49
N SER A 38 52.17 -1.50 11.82
CA SER A 38 52.88 -2.28 12.86
C SER A 38 52.50 -1.76 14.27
N SER A 39 52.61 -2.63 15.29
CA SER A 39 52.98 -2.39 16.71
C SER A 39 52.25 -1.35 17.56
N PHE A 40 51.67 -1.79 18.69
CA PHE A 40 52.27 -1.62 20.02
C PHE A 40 51.61 -2.58 21.02
N ALA A 41 52.45 -3.27 21.78
CA ALA A 41 52.10 -4.16 22.87
C ALA A 41 51.73 -3.36 24.14
N SER A 42 50.81 -3.88 24.96
CA SER A 42 50.99 -3.96 26.41
C SER A 42 49.97 -4.87 27.09
N SER A 43 50.52 -5.67 27.99
CA SER A 43 49.95 -6.74 28.81
C SER A 43 48.92 -6.27 29.85
N LEU A 44 48.00 -7.18 30.24
CA LEU A 44 47.50 -7.42 31.61
C LEU A 44 46.56 -8.64 31.55
N LYS A 45 47.03 -9.85 31.89
CA LYS A 45 47.03 -10.53 33.21
C LYS A 45 45.67 -11.12 33.61
N LEU A 46 45.70 -12.45 33.79
CA LEU A 46 44.65 -13.42 34.09
C LEU A 46 43.69 -13.06 35.23
N GLN A 47 42.42 -13.43 35.05
CA GLN A 47 41.58 -13.96 36.13
C GLN A 47 40.53 -14.95 35.54
N PRO A 48 40.44 -16.21 36.02
CA PRO A 48 39.42 -17.17 35.58
C PRO A 48 38.12 -17.05 36.39
N PRO A 49 36.93 -17.16 35.77
CA PRO A 49 35.67 -17.29 36.49
C PRO A 49 35.39 -18.73 36.95
N PRO A 50 34.56 -18.92 38.00
CA PRO A 50 34.42 -20.18 38.72
C PRO A 50 33.54 -21.22 37.99
N SER A 51 33.94 -22.48 38.16
CA SER A 51 33.24 -23.68 37.72
C SER A 51 31.86 -23.81 38.37
N HIS A 52 30.80 -23.79 37.56
CA HIS A 52 29.49 -24.28 37.98
C HIS A 52 29.16 -25.59 37.26
N VAL A 53 28.78 -26.54 38.10
CA VAL A 53 28.40 -27.93 37.87
C VAL A 53 27.29 -28.03 36.82
N TYR A 54 27.58 -28.71 35.71
CA TYR A 54 26.54 -29.15 34.76
C TYR A 54 26.14 -30.59 35.08
N THR A 55 24.86 -30.77 35.40
CA THR A 55 24.17 -32.06 35.43
C THR A 55 23.93 -32.55 33.99
N PRO A 56 24.03 -33.86 33.71
CA PRO A 56 23.78 -34.40 32.37
C PRO A 56 22.28 -34.50 32.11
N ILE A 57 21.78 -33.73 31.13
CA ILE A 57 20.45 -33.92 30.54
C ILE A 57 20.60 -34.87 29.34
N SER A 58 19.84 -35.95 29.37
CA SER A 58 19.76 -36.99 28.34
C SER A 58 19.49 -36.43 26.94
N GLN A 59 20.33 -36.82 25.98
CA GLN A 59 20.09 -36.60 24.55
C GLN A 59 18.93 -37.49 24.06
N PRO A 60 18.00 -36.98 23.25
CA PRO A 60 17.05 -37.82 22.52
C PRO A 60 17.75 -38.61 21.39
N PRO A 61 17.23 -39.79 21.02
CA PRO A 61 17.86 -40.67 20.03
C PRO A 61 17.84 -40.08 18.61
N PRO A 62 18.81 -40.45 17.74
CA PRO A 62 18.88 -39.98 16.36
C PRO A 62 17.70 -40.51 15.52
N SER A 63 17.15 -39.63 14.69
CA SER A 63 16.10 -39.95 13.73
C SER A 63 16.58 -40.94 12.65
N PRO A 64 15.71 -41.82 12.13
CA PRO A 64 16.06 -42.78 11.09
C PRO A 64 16.38 -42.10 9.74
N PRO A 65 17.26 -42.69 8.91
CA PRO A 65 17.64 -42.12 7.62
C PRO A 65 16.49 -42.15 6.61
N ALA A 66 16.39 -41.07 5.81
CA ALA A 66 15.38 -40.91 4.78
C ALA A 66 15.48 -41.99 3.67
N PRO A 67 14.36 -42.41 3.04
CA PRO A 67 14.39 -43.37 1.95
C PRO A 67 15.05 -42.78 0.69
N ARG A 68 15.92 -43.57 0.05
CA ARG A 68 16.49 -43.26 -1.26
C ARG A 68 15.39 -43.29 -2.32
N THR A 69 15.11 -42.15 -2.94
CA THR A 69 14.30 -42.07 -4.16
C THR A 69 15.13 -42.54 -5.36
N THR A 70 14.63 -43.61 -5.97
CA THR A 70 15.11 -44.19 -7.22
C THR A 70 14.79 -43.29 -8.41
N SER A 71 15.80 -42.97 -9.20
CA SER A 71 15.71 -42.26 -10.48
C SER A 71 14.95 -43.07 -11.55
N ALA A 72 13.99 -42.44 -12.23
CA ALA A 72 13.41 -42.89 -13.51
C ALA A 72 12.78 -41.67 -14.25
N PRO A 73 12.46 -41.73 -15.54
CA PRO A 73 13.35 -41.30 -16.63
C PRO A 73 12.90 -39.98 -17.30
N VAL A 74 13.88 -39.34 -17.95
CA VAL A 74 13.76 -38.11 -18.75
C VAL A 74 12.80 -38.31 -19.95
N PRO A 75 11.85 -37.39 -20.22
CA PRO A 75 11.04 -37.43 -21.44
C PRO A 75 11.81 -36.93 -22.69
N PRO A 76 11.48 -37.41 -23.89
CA PRO A 76 12.27 -37.20 -25.10
C PRO A 76 12.15 -35.77 -25.66
N THR A 77 13.25 -35.33 -26.25
CA THR A 77 13.45 -34.06 -26.97
C THR A 77 12.63 -34.01 -28.27
N PRO A 78 12.01 -32.88 -28.64
CA PRO A 78 11.46 -32.69 -29.98
C PRO A 78 12.57 -32.35 -30.99
N PRO A 79 12.40 -32.70 -32.29
CA PRO A 79 13.48 -32.69 -33.27
C PRO A 79 13.85 -31.29 -33.78
N LYS A 80 15.13 -31.13 -34.10
CA LYS A 80 15.66 -30.05 -34.96
C LYS A 80 15.10 -30.19 -36.36
N SER A 81 14.43 -29.15 -36.85
CA SER A 81 14.27 -28.92 -38.29
C SER A 81 15.39 -27.99 -38.76
N GLN A 82 16.23 -28.54 -39.64
CA GLN A 82 17.30 -27.84 -40.33
C GLN A 82 16.75 -26.96 -41.45
N SER A 83 17.35 -25.78 -41.58
CA SER A 83 17.83 -25.14 -42.81
C SER A 83 16.89 -25.04 -44.02
N SER A 84 16.64 -23.80 -44.42
CA SER A 84 16.94 -23.39 -45.80
C SER A 84 17.41 -21.94 -45.78
N ALA A 85 18.73 -21.79 -45.91
CA ALA A 85 19.37 -20.55 -46.26
C ALA A 85 19.08 -20.19 -47.72
N SER A 86 18.85 -18.91 -47.99
CA SER A 86 19.23 -18.25 -49.24
C SER A 86 19.44 -16.76 -48.97
N SER A 87 20.72 -16.41 -48.86
CA SER A 87 21.31 -15.07 -49.05
C SER A 87 21.23 -14.65 -50.54
N PRO A 88 21.75 -13.48 -51.00
CA PRO A 88 22.23 -12.27 -50.30
C PRO A 88 21.79 -10.94 -50.98
N ARG A 89 22.36 -9.81 -50.48
CA ARG A 89 22.88 -8.63 -51.23
C ARG A 89 22.14 -7.32 -50.90
N ALA A 90 22.62 -6.57 -49.90
CA ALA A 90 23.68 -5.54 -49.96
C ALA A 90 23.23 -4.20 -50.58
N SER A 91 23.17 -3.14 -49.76
CA SER A 91 24.12 -2.00 -49.81
C SER A 91 23.50 -0.68 -49.32
N LYS A 92 24.23 -0.08 -48.37
CA LYS A 92 24.63 1.34 -48.27
C LYS A 92 23.67 2.44 -47.75
N ALA A 93 24.38 3.37 -47.07
CA ALA A 93 24.08 4.77 -46.73
C ALA A 93 23.25 4.96 -45.45
N SER A 94 23.82 5.35 -44.30
CA SER A 94 24.52 6.60 -43.99
C SER A 94 23.81 7.83 -44.56
N THR A 95 22.84 8.35 -43.81
CA THR A 95 22.58 9.79 -43.81
C THR A 95 22.22 10.23 -42.40
N SER A 96 22.99 11.20 -41.94
CA SER A 96 22.97 11.88 -40.66
C SER A 96 21.93 13.01 -40.61
N LEU A 97 21.53 13.36 -39.37
CA LEU A 97 20.99 14.65 -38.87
C LEU A 97 19.50 14.96 -39.06
N PRO A 98 18.90 15.89 -38.26
CA PRO A 98 19.46 16.62 -37.10
C PRO A 98 18.63 16.55 -35.82
N SER A 99 19.33 16.75 -34.70
CA SER A 99 18.81 17.18 -33.42
C SER A 99 18.32 18.63 -33.51
N THR A 100 17.04 18.87 -33.25
CA THR A 100 16.50 20.23 -33.07
C THR A 100 16.59 20.62 -31.61
N SER A 101 17.61 21.44 -31.31
CA SER A 101 17.67 22.32 -30.16
C SER A 101 16.45 23.25 -30.16
N SER A 102 15.58 23.15 -29.16
CA SER A 102 14.59 24.20 -28.89
C SER A 102 15.17 25.13 -27.85
N ALA A 103 15.57 26.30 -28.35
CA ALA A 103 16.04 27.43 -27.59
C ALA A 103 14.95 27.95 -26.64
N SER A 104 15.39 28.36 -25.45
CA SER A 104 14.62 29.11 -24.47
C SER A 104 14.02 30.37 -25.09
N ALA A 105 12.70 30.46 -25.08
CA ALA A 105 12.00 31.72 -25.31
C ALA A 105 12.07 32.59 -24.03
N PRO A 106 12.21 33.92 -24.15
CA PRO A 106 12.27 34.81 -23.01
C PRO A 106 10.89 34.98 -22.37
N VAL A 107 10.86 34.88 -21.04
CA VAL A 107 9.69 35.13 -20.19
C VAL A 107 9.27 36.60 -20.32
N PRO A 108 8.01 36.92 -20.68
CA PRO A 108 7.55 38.31 -20.68
C PRO A 108 7.45 38.86 -19.24
N PRO A 109 7.73 40.17 -19.03
CA PRO A 109 7.72 40.78 -17.71
C PRO A 109 6.30 40.81 -17.12
N MET A 110 6.23 40.40 -15.86
CA MET A 110 5.03 40.41 -15.03
C MET A 110 4.53 41.84 -14.81
N PRO A 111 3.22 42.14 -14.99
CA PRO A 111 2.67 43.45 -14.66
C PRO A 111 2.56 43.65 -13.12
N PRO A 112 2.54 44.90 -12.63
CA PRO A 112 2.66 45.21 -11.21
C PRO A 112 1.51 44.68 -10.35
N GLN A 113 1.85 44.21 -9.14
CA GLN A 113 0.91 43.94 -8.05
C GLN A 113 0.12 45.21 -7.70
N GLU A 114 -1.19 45.16 -7.87
CA GLU A 114 -2.12 45.98 -7.08
C GLU A 114 -2.74 45.12 -5.99
N THR A 115 -2.57 45.55 -4.75
CA THR A 115 -3.31 45.07 -3.58
C THR A 115 -4.65 45.79 -3.48
N PRO A 116 -5.76 45.05 -3.32
CA PRO A 116 -6.90 45.57 -2.57
C PRO A 116 -7.12 44.70 -1.33
N ASP A 117 -6.81 45.31 -0.19
CA ASP A 117 -7.33 44.98 1.12
C ASP A 117 -8.86 45.09 1.08
N SER A 118 -9.59 44.00 1.33
CA SER A 118 -10.99 43.94 1.81
C SER A 118 -11.51 42.49 1.80
N SER A 119 -11.69 41.92 2.98
CA SER A 119 -12.42 40.67 3.22
C SER A 119 -13.85 40.71 2.68
N PRO A 120 -14.35 39.70 1.96
CA PRO A 120 -15.78 39.58 1.69
C PRO A 120 -16.50 38.79 2.80
N ASP A 121 -17.51 39.44 3.35
CA ASP A 121 -18.48 38.98 4.34
C ASP A 121 -19.25 37.74 3.85
N LEU A 122 -19.07 36.60 4.54
CA LEU A 122 -19.70 35.31 4.24
C LEU A 122 -21.14 35.29 4.78
N SER A 123 -22.02 36.13 4.24
CA SER A 123 -23.41 36.17 4.71
C SER A 123 -24.48 36.34 3.62
N SER A 124 -24.14 36.40 2.32
CA SER A 124 -25.14 36.63 1.26
C SER A 124 -25.03 35.76 0.00
N LEU A 125 -24.82 34.44 0.16
CA LEU A 125 -25.10 33.45 -0.90
C LEU A 125 -26.13 32.43 -0.42
N LYS A 126 -27.31 32.95 -0.07
CA LYS A 126 -28.45 32.15 0.39
C LYS A 126 -29.66 32.35 -0.50
N SER A 127 -29.52 32.09 -1.81
CA SER A 127 -30.69 31.79 -2.63
C SER A 127 -30.30 31.27 -4.02
N LYS A 128 -30.81 30.07 -4.33
CA LYS A 128 -31.01 29.48 -5.67
C LYS A 128 -29.79 28.82 -6.34
N LEU A 129 -29.49 27.60 -5.88
CA LEU A 129 -29.03 26.51 -6.74
C LEU A 129 -29.92 25.29 -6.46
N PRO A 130 -30.42 24.54 -7.47
CA PRO A 130 -31.26 23.38 -7.24
C PRO A 130 -30.44 22.27 -6.57
N THR A 131 -30.73 22.03 -5.28
CA THR A 131 -30.15 20.95 -4.48
C THR A 131 -30.63 19.60 -5.02
N ILE A 132 -29.78 18.92 -5.78
CA ILE A 132 -29.95 17.48 -6.03
C ILE A 132 -29.59 16.78 -4.71
N GLN A 133 -30.62 16.37 -3.97
CA GLN A 133 -30.51 15.56 -2.75
C GLN A 133 -30.05 14.16 -3.12
N ILE A 134 -28.73 13.95 -3.22
CA ILE A 134 -28.15 12.61 -3.20
C ILE A 134 -27.89 12.28 -1.73
N SER A 135 -28.88 11.68 -1.08
CA SER A 135 -28.75 11.08 0.25
C SER A 135 -27.89 9.81 0.16
N LEU A 136 -26.58 9.99 -0.01
CA LEU A 136 -25.59 8.97 0.33
C LEU A 136 -25.31 9.11 1.83
N PRO A 137 -25.19 8.01 2.59
CA PRO A 137 -24.59 8.10 3.90
C PRO A 137 -23.10 8.38 3.64
N ILE A 138 -22.76 9.66 3.52
CA ILE A 138 -21.54 10.12 4.15
C ILE A 138 -21.63 9.51 5.55
N VAL A 139 -20.55 8.99 6.11
CA VAL A 139 -20.45 8.99 7.56
C VAL A 139 -20.53 10.47 7.93
N SER A 140 -21.75 10.99 8.05
CA SER A 140 -22.09 11.89 9.12
C SER A 140 -21.46 11.17 10.29
N LEU A 141 -20.39 11.73 10.83
CA LEU A 141 -19.99 11.47 12.19
C LEU A 141 -21.25 11.81 12.99
N ASN A 142 -22.15 10.84 13.03
CA ASN A 142 -23.39 10.94 13.73
C ASN A 142 -22.85 10.97 15.14
N SER A 143 -22.85 12.18 15.71
CA SER A 143 -22.78 12.39 17.14
C SER A 143 -24.05 11.79 17.73
N GLY A 144 -24.23 10.49 17.51
CA GLY A 144 -25.18 9.65 18.19
C GLY A 144 -24.64 9.52 19.59
N ALA A 145 -25.43 10.03 20.54
CA ALA A 145 -25.28 9.95 21.98
C ALA A 145 -24.26 8.89 22.44
N GLY A 146 -23.02 9.32 22.71
CA GLY A 146 -21.96 8.46 23.24
C GLY A 146 -20.53 8.73 22.75
N SER A 147 -20.33 9.49 21.66
CA SER A 147 -18.97 9.85 21.21
C SER A 147 -18.28 10.72 22.27
N LYS A 148 -17.39 10.10 23.04
CA LYS A 148 -16.47 10.82 23.92
C LYS A 148 -15.59 11.67 23.01
N ILE A 149 -15.80 12.98 23.01
CA ILE A 149 -14.86 13.91 22.38
C ILE A 149 -13.50 13.61 22.98
N VAL A 150 -12.54 13.26 22.12
CA VAL A 150 -11.16 12.99 22.57
C VAL A 150 -10.55 14.32 22.95
N SER A 151 -10.64 14.62 24.24
CA SER A 151 -10.11 15.86 24.82
C SER A 151 -8.71 15.69 25.41
N ASP A 152 -8.16 14.47 25.34
CA ASP A 152 -6.89 14.09 25.93
C ASP A 152 -5.73 14.95 25.39
N PRO A 153 -4.93 15.60 26.26
CA PRO A 153 -3.85 16.48 25.83
C PRO A 153 -2.74 15.78 25.03
N GLU A 154 -2.44 14.52 25.34
CA GLU A 154 -1.40 13.75 24.65
C GLU A 154 -1.86 13.39 23.24
N ILE A 155 -3.11 12.95 23.08
CA ILE A 155 -3.68 12.70 21.74
C ILE A 155 -3.77 13.99 20.93
N LYS A 156 -4.18 15.11 21.55
CA LYS A 156 -4.17 16.42 20.88
C LYS A 156 -2.78 16.83 20.43
N SER A 157 -1.77 16.59 21.27
CA SER A 157 -0.37 16.85 20.93
C SER A 157 0.10 15.99 19.75
N LEU A 158 -0.24 14.71 19.72
CA LEU A 158 0.07 13.81 18.61
C LEU A 158 -0.64 14.23 17.31
N CYS A 159 -1.96 14.38 17.35
CA CYS A 159 -2.75 14.81 16.20
C CYS A 159 -2.35 16.21 15.68
N GLY A 160 -1.92 17.11 16.57
CA GLY A 160 -1.45 18.46 16.23
C GLY A 160 -0.16 18.49 15.43
N LYS A 161 0.58 17.37 15.34
CA LYS A 161 1.77 17.21 14.48
C LYS A 161 1.44 16.67 13.09
N THR A 162 0.16 16.43 12.78
CA THR A 162 -0.30 16.00 11.46
C THR A 162 -0.88 17.19 10.71
N ASP A 163 -0.90 17.10 9.37
CA ASP A 163 -1.56 18.13 8.54
C ASP A 163 -3.09 18.10 8.64
N GLN A 164 -3.66 17.08 9.30
CA GLN A 164 -5.10 16.93 9.49
C GLN A 164 -5.48 16.66 10.97
N PRO A 165 -5.25 17.60 11.91
CA PRO A 165 -5.49 17.38 13.34
C PRO A 165 -6.95 17.07 13.68
N ALA A 166 -7.89 17.75 13.01
CA ALA A 166 -9.31 17.54 13.23
C ALA A 166 -9.77 16.14 12.77
N LEU A 167 -9.28 15.69 11.61
CA LEU A 167 -9.56 14.33 11.12
C LEU A 167 -8.96 13.29 12.07
N CYS A 168 -7.70 13.47 12.50
CA CYS A 168 -7.06 12.58 13.46
C CYS A 168 -7.90 12.38 14.74
N LEU A 169 -8.33 13.48 15.37
CA LEU A 169 -9.16 13.42 16.57
C LEU A 169 -10.52 12.78 16.34
N ALA A 170 -11.19 13.13 15.23
CA ALA A 170 -12.50 12.58 14.88
C ALA A 170 -12.43 11.07 14.62
N THR A 171 -11.38 10.61 13.92
CA THR A 171 -11.16 9.20 13.60
C THR A 171 -10.86 8.36 14.84
N ILE A 172 -10.14 8.92 15.82
CA ILE A 172 -9.82 8.21 17.08
C ILE A 172 -11.04 8.08 18.00
N SER A 173 -11.94 9.06 18.01
CA SER A 173 -13.00 9.18 19.02
C SER A 173 -13.85 7.91 19.24
N PRO A 174 -14.32 7.20 18.19
CA PRO A 174 -15.09 5.97 18.37
C PRO A 174 -14.28 4.79 18.95
N PHE A 175 -12.95 4.85 18.86
CA PHE A 175 -12.03 3.76 19.22
C PHE A 175 -11.24 4.05 20.50
N PHE A 176 -11.43 5.23 21.10
CA PHE A 176 -10.67 5.66 22.26
C PHE A 176 -10.89 4.73 23.47
N ASN A 177 -9.80 4.10 23.90
CA ASN A 177 -9.79 3.09 24.96
C ASN A 177 -9.04 3.54 26.23
N GLY A 178 -8.71 4.83 26.34
CA GLY A 178 -7.95 5.39 27.45
C GLY A 178 -6.43 5.36 27.29
N LYS A 179 -5.90 4.68 26.25
CA LYS A 179 -4.47 4.72 25.93
C LYS A 179 -4.15 5.87 24.99
N THR A 180 -3.02 6.52 25.26
CA THR A 180 -2.61 7.78 24.64
C THR A 180 -1.21 7.71 24.05
N ASP A 181 -0.48 6.61 24.28
CA ASP A 181 0.83 6.38 23.69
C ASP A 181 0.75 6.27 22.16
N LEU A 182 1.82 6.66 21.47
CA LEU A 182 1.87 6.76 20.01
C LEU A 182 1.43 5.46 19.31
N ALA A 183 1.89 4.30 19.77
CA ALA A 183 1.54 3.02 19.18
C ALA A 183 0.05 2.69 19.35
N SER A 184 -0.51 2.97 20.53
CA SER A 184 -1.95 2.84 20.75
C SER A 184 -2.77 3.79 19.87
N VAL A 185 -2.31 5.03 19.67
CA VAL A 185 -2.98 6.01 18.80
C VAL A 185 -2.96 5.57 17.34
N ILE A 186 -1.82 5.12 16.83
CA ILE A 186 -1.70 4.53 15.49
C ILE A 186 -2.64 3.33 15.36
N GLY A 187 -2.65 2.42 16.35
CA GLY A 187 -3.53 1.26 16.34
C GLY A 187 -5.03 1.62 16.34
N MET A 188 -5.44 2.70 17.01
CA MET A 188 -6.82 3.19 16.95
C MET A 188 -7.18 3.74 15.57
N LEU A 189 -6.26 4.49 14.93
CA LEU A 189 -6.46 5.01 13.58
C LEU A 189 -6.54 3.88 12.54
N ILE A 190 -5.66 2.87 12.61
CA ILE A 190 -5.71 1.73 11.69
C ILE A 190 -7.03 0.95 11.86
N LYS A 191 -7.49 0.72 13.10
CA LYS A 191 -8.81 0.12 13.35
C LYS A 191 -9.95 0.92 12.72
N ALA A 192 -9.89 2.24 12.82
CA ALA A 192 -10.87 3.11 12.17
C ALA A 192 -10.81 2.99 10.64
N GLY A 193 -9.60 2.94 10.06
CA GLY A 193 -9.40 2.70 8.62
C GLY A 193 -10.00 1.37 8.16
N ILE A 194 -9.76 0.29 8.91
CA ILE A 194 -10.34 -1.04 8.65
C ILE A 194 -11.87 -0.97 8.64
N GLU A 195 -12.49 -0.39 9.67
CA GLU A 195 -13.95 -0.31 9.74
C GLU A 195 -14.55 0.57 8.64
N GLN A 196 -13.87 1.65 8.25
CA GLN A 196 -14.33 2.49 7.15
C GLN A 196 -14.13 1.81 5.79
N THR A 197 -13.09 1.00 5.62
CA THR A 197 -12.88 0.22 4.38
C THR A 197 -13.96 -0.85 4.24
N LYS A 198 -14.33 -1.54 5.32
CA LYS A 198 -15.50 -2.45 5.33
C LYS A 198 -16.79 -1.72 4.92
N GLN A 199 -16.98 -0.48 5.38
CA GLN A 199 -18.12 0.34 4.96
C GLN A 199 -18.05 0.74 3.49
N ALA A 200 -16.85 0.97 2.94
CA ALA A 200 -16.65 1.22 1.52
C ALA A 200 -17.04 0.01 0.68
N ILE A 201 -16.62 -1.20 1.06
CA ILE A 201 -17.03 -2.47 0.43
C ILE A 201 -18.55 -2.60 0.44
N ALA A 202 -19.19 -2.41 1.61
CA ALA A 202 -20.63 -2.48 1.74
C ALA A 202 -21.35 -1.43 0.87
N THR A 203 -20.77 -0.23 0.76
CA THR A 203 -21.32 0.84 -0.07
C THR A 203 -21.19 0.53 -1.56
N ALA A 204 -20.04 0.07 -2.02
CA ALA A 204 -19.83 -0.37 -3.39
C ALA A 204 -20.78 -1.54 -3.76
N ALA A 205 -20.94 -2.51 -2.86
CA ALA A 205 -21.88 -3.61 -3.04
C ALA A 205 -23.33 -3.12 -3.13
N LYS A 206 -23.73 -2.17 -2.29
CA LYS A 206 -25.05 -1.54 -2.37
C LYS A 206 -25.24 -0.81 -3.69
N MET A 207 -24.27 -0.01 -4.12
CA MET A 207 -24.30 0.70 -5.41
C MET A 207 -24.41 -0.28 -6.58
N ALA A 208 -23.72 -1.40 -6.55
CA ALA A 208 -23.79 -2.44 -7.58
C ALA A 208 -25.20 -3.04 -7.75
N THR A 209 -26.06 -2.94 -6.73
CA THR A 209 -27.47 -3.39 -6.79
C THR A 209 -28.46 -2.28 -7.15
N ASP A 210 -28.04 -1.02 -7.12
CA ASP A 210 -28.90 0.13 -7.40
C ASP A 210 -29.06 0.33 -8.92
N PRO A 211 -30.29 0.43 -9.45
CA PRO A 211 -30.56 0.64 -10.87
C PRO A 211 -29.77 1.81 -11.49
N LYS A 212 -29.43 2.83 -10.71
CA LYS A 212 -28.59 3.97 -11.13
C LYS A 212 -27.23 3.55 -11.68
N TYR A 213 -26.65 2.46 -11.17
CA TYR A 213 -25.32 1.97 -11.56
C TYR A 213 -25.36 0.65 -12.35
N SER A 214 -26.53 0.27 -12.88
CA SER A 214 -26.76 -0.99 -13.59
C SER A 214 -26.03 -1.13 -14.94
N ASN A 215 -25.35 -0.08 -15.41
CA ASN A 215 -24.52 -0.18 -16.60
C ASN A 215 -23.40 -1.22 -16.40
N PRO A 216 -23.19 -2.18 -17.33
CA PRO A 216 -22.21 -3.24 -17.15
C PRO A 216 -20.78 -2.76 -16.87
N LYS A 217 -20.34 -1.64 -17.45
CA LYS A 217 -19.01 -1.07 -17.19
C LYS A 217 -18.92 -0.50 -15.79
N THR A 218 -19.93 0.27 -15.37
CA THR A 218 -19.99 0.83 -14.01
C THR A 218 -20.05 -0.29 -12.97
N LEU A 219 -20.84 -1.33 -13.23
CA LEU A 219 -20.94 -2.50 -12.36
C LEU A 219 -19.61 -3.25 -12.23
N SER A 220 -18.90 -3.46 -13.35
CA SER A 220 -17.56 -4.06 -13.33
C SER A 220 -16.63 -3.28 -12.41
N LYS A 221 -16.56 -1.95 -12.57
CA LYS A 221 -15.67 -1.11 -11.78
C LYS A 221 -16.03 -1.06 -10.29
N LEU A 222 -17.31 -1.10 -9.96
CA LEU A 222 -17.75 -1.22 -8.57
C LEU A 222 -17.35 -2.57 -7.97
N ASN A 223 -17.29 -3.64 -8.77
CA ASN A 223 -16.74 -4.92 -8.31
C ASN A 223 -15.22 -4.86 -8.20
N ASP A 224 -14.52 -4.24 -9.14
CA ASP A 224 -13.07 -4.02 -9.06
C ASP A 224 -12.70 -3.25 -7.78
N CYS A 225 -13.45 -2.18 -7.46
CA CYS A 225 -13.28 -1.45 -6.19
C CYS A 225 -13.45 -2.34 -4.96
N LYS A 226 -14.37 -3.32 -4.98
CA LYS A 226 -14.54 -4.23 -3.83
C LYS A 226 -13.31 -5.11 -3.63
N GLU A 227 -12.76 -5.67 -4.70
CA GLU A 227 -11.54 -6.48 -4.65
C GLU A 227 -10.35 -5.65 -4.17
N ILE A 228 -10.21 -4.43 -4.70
CA ILE A 228 -9.18 -3.48 -4.30
C ILE A 228 -9.32 -3.07 -2.82
N TYR A 229 -10.55 -2.92 -2.31
CA TYR A 229 -10.76 -2.65 -0.88
C TYR A 229 -10.47 -3.85 0.01
N ASP A 230 -10.69 -5.08 -0.47
CA ASP A 230 -10.28 -6.28 0.25
C ASP A 230 -8.74 -6.33 0.35
N ASP A 231 -8.01 -5.98 -0.71
CA ASP A 231 -6.54 -5.83 -0.66
C ASP A 231 -6.12 -4.74 0.35
N ALA A 232 -6.82 -3.59 0.35
CA ALA A 232 -6.58 -2.51 1.31
C ALA A 232 -6.84 -2.94 2.77
N LEU A 233 -7.81 -3.84 3.00
CA LEU A 233 -8.07 -4.41 4.33
C LEU A 233 -6.93 -5.31 4.78
N ASP A 234 -6.44 -6.19 3.91
CA ASP A 234 -5.30 -7.06 4.20
C ASP A 234 -4.06 -6.22 4.53
N ASN A 235 -3.78 -5.19 3.73
CA ASN A 235 -2.73 -4.22 3.99
C ASN A 235 -2.88 -3.56 5.38
N MET A 236 -4.07 -3.03 5.71
CA MET A 236 -4.29 -2.44 7.04
C MET A 236 -4.17 -3.45 8.19
N GLN A 237 -4.54 -4.71 7.95
CA GLN A 237 -4.42 -5.79 8.93
C GLN A 237 -2.95 -6.17 9.17
N GLU A 238 -2.14 -6.26 8.13
CA GLU A 238 -0.69 -6.45 8.27
C GLU A 238 -0.04 -5.27 9.00
N ALA A 239 -0.46 -4.04 8.69
CA ALA A 239 0.04 -2.85 9.37
C ALA A 239 -0.27 -2.85 10.88
N ILE A 240 -1.47 -3.28 11.30
CA ILE A 240 -1.81 -3.34 12.72
C ILE A 240 -1.04 -4.43 13.47
N GLU A 241 -0.73 -5.54 12.80
CA GLU A 241 0.05 -6.65 13.34
C GLU A 241 1.55 -6.32 13.47
N ALA A 242 2.05 -5.39 12.66
CA ALA A 242 3.41 -4.87 12.74
C ALA A 242 3.66 -3.91 13.93
N ILE A 243 2.61 -3.28 14.49
CA ILE A 243 2.71 -2.36 15.64
C ILE A 243 3.42 -2.98 16.86
N PRO A 244 3.00 -4.14 17.40
CA PRO A 244 3.66 -4.73 18.58
C PRO A 244 5.12 -5.14 18.31
N LEU A 245 5.47 -5.39 17.05
CA LEU A 245 6.83 -5.71 16.62
C LEU A 245 7.70 -4.46 16.43
N LYS A 246 7.10 -3.27 16.47
CA LYS A 246 7.73 -1.99 16.11
C LYS A 246 8.35 -2.01 14.72
N ASP A 247 7.75 -2.77 13.81
CA ASP A 247 8.20 -2.84 12.43
C ASP A 247 7.62 -1.65 11.64
N VAL A 248 8.25 -0.49 11.83
CA VAL A 248 7.85 0.78 11.19
C VAL A 248 7.84 0.66 9.67
N GLY A 249 8.81 -0.07 9.10
CA GLY A 249 8.91 -0.27 7.66
C GLY A 249 7.70 -1.02 7.09
N THR A 250 7.24 -2.06 7.78
CA THR A 250 6.01 -2.78 7.39
C THR A 250 4.77 -1.91 7.55
N ILE A 251 4.63 -1.17 8.66
CA ILE A 251 3.49 -0.25 8.86
C ILE A 251 3.43 0.79 7.71
N GLU A 252 4.55 1.44 7.38
CA GLU A 252 4.58 2.44 6.32
C GLU A 252 4.28 1.85 4.94
N THR A 253 4.86 0.69 4.63
CA THR A 253 4.67 0.04 3.33
C THR A 253 3.21 -0.36 3.14
N MET A 254 2.61 -1.02 4.13
CA MET A 254 1.24 -1.51 4.04
C MET A 254 0.21 -0.38 4.03
N ILE A 255 0.39 0.67 4.85
CA ILE A 255 -0.51 1.82 4.82
C ILE A 255 -0.38 2.61 3.50
N SER A 256 0.83 2.68 2.92
CA SER A 256 1.02 3.29 1.58
C SER A 256 0.40 2.45 0.46
N ALA A 257 0.42 1.12 0.59
CA ALA A 257 -0.29 0.23 -0.32
C ALA A 257 -1.81 0.48 -0.25
N ALA A 258 -2.39 0.54 0.94
CA ALA A 258 -3.81 0.87 1.11
C ALA A 258 -4.20 2.22 0.48
N ILE A 259 -3.35 3.26 0.57
CA ILE A 259 -3.57 4.54 -0.14
C ILE A 259 -3.63 4.34 -1.65
N SER A 260 -2.71 3.54 -2.19
CA SER A 260 -2.64 3.25 -3.62
C SER A 260 -3.88 2.47 -4.09
N ASP A 261 -4.36 1.54 -3.26
CA ASP A 261 -5.58 0.78 -3.51
C ASP A 261 -6.80 1.72 -3.61
N TYR A 262 -7.00 2.62 -2.64
CA TYR A 262 -8.10 3.58 -2.70
C TYR A 262 -8.05 4.47 -3.95
N GLY A 263 -6.86 4.92 -4.35
CA GLY A 263 -6.67 5.69 -5.59
C GLY A 263 -6.97 4.86 -6.84
N THR A 264 -6.56 3.59 -6.86
CA THR A 264 -6.80 2.68 -8.00
C THR A 264 -8.30 2.46 -8.24
N CYS A 265 -9.10 2.36 -7.17
CA CYS A 265 -10.56 2.32 -7.31
C CYS A 265 -11.09 3.57 -8.02
N ASP A 266 -10.55 4.77 -7.75
CA ASP A 266 -11.00 5.99 -8.43
C ASP A 266 -10.58 6.03 -9.91
N ASP A 267 -9.33 5.69 -10.19
CA ASP A 267 -8.74 5.72 -11.53
C ASP A 267 -9.42 4.75 -12.51
N GLY A 268 -10.08 3.69 -11.98
CA GLY A 268 -10.85 2.73 -12.77
C GLY A 268 -12.06 3.33 -13.50
N PHE A 269 -12.53 4.52 -13.12
CA PHE A 269 -13.76 5.11 -13.65
C PHE A 269 -13.58 5.94 -14.94
N THR A 270 -13.06 5.33 -16.01
CA THR A 270 -13.06 5.90 -17.39
C THR A 270 -13.94 5.15 -18.43
N GLY A 271 -14.64 5.85 -19.30
CA GLY A 271 -15.44 5.28 -20.39
C GLY A 271 -16.80 4.73 -19.99
N GLN A 272 -17.37 5.20 -18.86
CA GLN A 272 -18.72 4.87 -18.42
C GLN A 272 -19.76 5.86 -19.01
N PRO A 273 -20.96 5.38 -19.36
CA PRO A 273 -22.01 6.26 -19.86
C PRO A 273 -22.72 7.01 -18.72
N ASN A 274 -23.44 8.08 -19.10
CA ASN A 274 -24.34 8.82 -18.22
C ASN A 274 -25.26 7.88 -17.39
N PRO A 275 -25.60 8.24 -16.13
CA PRO A 275 -25.44 9.55 -15.50
C PRO A 275 -24.13 9.72 -14.71
N ILE A 276 -23.20 8.76 -14.77
CA ILE A 276 -21.93 8.87 -14.06
C ILE A 276 -21.00 9.76 -14.88
N PRO A 277 -20.47 10.87 -14.33
CA PRO A 277 -19.52 11.68 -15.06
C PRO A 277 -18.30 10.87 -15.48
N GLU A 278 -17.80 11.14 -16.68
CA GLU A 278 -16.58 10.53 -17.20
C GLU A 278 -15.39 10.83 -16.27
N GLY A 279 -14.59 9.81 -15.96
CA GLY A 279 -13.44 9.96 -15.06
C GLY A 279 -13.80 10.06 -13.57
N VAL A 280 -15.08 10.06 -13.19
CA VAL A 280 -15.49 10.29 -11.80
C VAL A 280 -16.07 9.02 -11.19
N SER A 281 -15.34 8.49 -10.21
CA SER A 281 -15.77 7.40 -9.35
C SER A 281 -16.95 7.81 -8.47
N PRO A 282 -18.04 7.00 -8.42
CA PRO A 282 -19.08 7.14 -7.41
C PRO A 282 -18.56 6.97 -5.97
N MET A 283 -17.37 6.38 -5.80
CA MET A 283 -16.71 6.14 -4.51
C MET A 283 -15.69 7.22 -4.13
N ALA A 284 -15.42 8.21 -4.99
CA ALA A 284 -14.33 9.18 -4.83
C ALA A 284 -14.27 9.84 -3.44
N LYS A 285 -15.42 10.26 -2.89
CA LYS A 285 -15.45 10.88 -1.56
C LYS A 285 -15.07 9.93 -0.43
N ILE A 286 -15.44 8.65 -0.56
CA ILE A 286 -15.09 7.62 0.42
C ILE A 286 -13.60 7.32 0.32
N ASN A 287 -13.08 7.19 -0.90
CA ASN A 287 -11.67 6.95 -1.18
C ASN A 287 -10.79 8.09 -0.68
N GLU A 288 -11.15 9.34 -0.94
CA GLU A 288 -10.46 10.52 -0.43
C GLU A 288 -10.37 10.51 1.10
N ASN A 289 -11.49 10.21 1.78
CA ASN A 289 -11.50 10.14 3.23
C ASN A 289 -10.64 8.99 3.78
N LEU A 290 -10.65 7.82 3.14
CA LEU A 290 -9.80 6.69 3.50
C LEU A 290 -8.31 6.99 3.30
N MET A 291 -7.95 7.61 2.16
CA MET A 291 -6.59 8.08 1.89
C MET A 291 -6.14 9.12 2.92
N ASN A 292 -7.03 10.03 3.33
CA ASN A 292 -6.71 11.02 4.36
C ASN A 292 -6.46 10.37 5.73
N ILE A 293 -7.25 9.36 6.11
CA ILE A 293 -7.00 8.59 7.35
C ILE A 293 -5.66 7.86 7.29
N ALA A 294 -5.38 7.18 6.17
CA ALA A 294 -4.10 6.52 5.95
C ALA A 294 -2.92 7.52 5.96
N GLY A 295 -3.10 8.73 5.42
CA GLY A 295 -2.13 9.81 5.52
C GLY A 295 -1.85 10.25 6.96
N VAL A 296 -2.89 10.37 7.79
CA VAL A 296 -2.74 10.65 9.24
C VAL A 296 -1.96 9.51 9.93
N ILE A 297 -2.26 8.25 9.59
CA ILE A 297 -1.54 7.09 10.12
C ILE A 297 -0.05 7.20 9.77
N LEU A 298 0.31 7.40 8.50
CA LEU A 298 1.69 7.56 8.07
C LEU A 298 2.41 8.71 8.78
N ALA A 299 1.73 9.84 8.98
CA ALA A 299 2.31 10.98 9.68
C ALA A 299 2.72 10.62 11.11
N LEU A 300 1.87 9.88 11.84
CA LEU A 300 2.18 9.41 13.20
C LEU A 300 3.21 8.28 13.21
N THR A 301 3.17 7.35 12.26
CA THR A 301 4.14 6.25 12.14
C THR A 301 5.57 6.76 12.02
N LYS A 302 5.80 7.87 11.30
CA LYS A 302 7.12 8.53 11.20
C LYS A 302 7.67 9.06 12.52
N MET A 303 6.86 9.12 13.57
CA MET A 303 7.28 9.52 14.92
C MET A 303 7.65 8.32 15.80
N MET A 304 7.50 7.08 15.32
CA MET A 304 7.91 5.89 16.05
C MET A 304 9.45 5.80 16.12
N PRO A 305 10.02 5.38 17.27
CA PRO A 305 11.45 5.29 17.48
C PRO A 305 12.10 4.07 16.84
#